data_AF-A0A7N8YQ83-F1
#
_entry.id   AF-A0A7N8YQ83-F1
#
_cell.length_a   1.000
_cell.length_b   1.000
_cell.length_c   1.000
_cell.angle_alpha   90.00
_cell.angle_beta   90.00
_cell.angle_gamma   90.00
#
_symmetry.space_group_name_H-M   'P 1'
#
loop_
_entity.id
_entity.type
_entity.pdbx_description
1 polymer ?
#
loop_
_entity_poly.entity_id
_entity_poly.type
_entity_poly.pdbx_seq_one_letter_code
_entity_poly.pdbx_strand_id
1 'polypeptide(L)'
;MLANINHFMGPNINIIHGSSSSYVGLKQHFIIKQLAGEKLTNVVTYKYSHIFCICHINFSYFLVVLDRLLGEIAYQLDRRILSHVFQGHKRLYGFTLLNIPDKIIEVRSYDGYRVHLTQRYSNLMDRLNQLGYKATLHPPFTEFIVNTYGILKERPGEYSTQAKVYNNPDFLGKLIMSTAPRKLQKDLLLVLTCLCNMAEKDRKPLLLW
;
A
#
# COMPACT_ATOMS: atom_id res chain seq x y z
N MET A 1 -64.33 8.89 -51.52
CA MET A 1 -65.05 8.22 -50.41
C MET A 1 -64.14 8.26 -49.18
N LEU A 2 -64.53 9.05 -48.17
CA LEU A 2 -64.34 8.92 -46.70
C LEU A 2 -62.90 8.68 -46.14
N ALA A 3 -62.42 9.25 -45.03
CA ALA A 3 -62.76 10.33 -44.09
C ALA A 3 -61.57 10.46 -43.06
N ASN A 4 -61.24 11.69 -42.62
CA ASN A 4 -60.94 12.21 -41.24
C ASN A 4 -60.55 11.27 -40.06
N ILE A 5 -59.80 11.59 -38.96
CA ILE A 5 -59.21 12.79 -38.29
C ILE A 5 -58.52 12.35 -36.94
N ASN A 6 -57.70 13.23 -36.31
CA ASN A 6 -57.11 13.28 -34.92
C ASN A 6 -55.68 12.67 -34.73
N HIS A 7 -54.58 13.37 -34.40
CA HIS A 7 -54.23 14.48 -33.46
C HIS A 7 -54.13 14.06 -31.96
N PHE A 8 -52.91 14.02 -31.39
CA PHE A 8 -52.47 14.69 -30.12
C PHE A 8 -51.05 14.26 -29.61
N MET A 9 -50.12 15.24 -29.58
CA MET A 9 -49.08 15.59 -28.56
C MET A 9 -47.99 14.61 -28.00
N GLY A 10 -46.74 14.77 -28.51
CA GLY A 10 -45.44 15.07 -27.82
C GLY A 10 -44.78 14.16 -26.73
N PRO A 11 -43.49 14.36 -26.36
CA PRO A 11 -42.34 14.83 -27.15
C PRO A 11 -41.04 13.97 -27.06
N ASN A 12 -40.26 14.03 -28.14
CA ASN A 12 -38.77 14.02 -28.26
C ASN A 12 -37.90 13.19 -27.30
N ILE A 13 -37.34 12.10 -27.83
CA ILE A 13 -36.02 11.57 -27.43
C ILE A 13 -35.10 11.73 -28.65
N ASN A 14 -34.24 12.74 -28.64
CA ASN A 14 -33.13 12.83 -29.58
C ASN A 14 -31.83 12.51 -28.84
N ILE A 15 -31.26 11.37 -29.21
CA ILE A 15 -29.94 10.88 -28.83
C ILE A 15 -28.91 11.80 -29.49
N ILE A 16 -28.15 12.54 -28.69
CA ILE A 16 -26.98 13.30 -29.16
C ILE A 16 -25.72 12.53 -28.76
N HIS A 17 -25.01 12.05 -29.79
CA HIS A 17 -23.63 11.58 -29.71
C HIS A 17 -22.73 12.68 -29.14
N GLY A 18 -22.08 12.42 -27.99
CA GLY A 18 -21.10 13.31 -27.36
C GLY A 18 -19.75 12.62 -27.19
N SER A 19 -18.84 12.89 -28.12
CA SER A 19 -17.42 12.53 -28.11
C SER A 19 -16.70 13.14 -26.90
N SER A 20 -16.15 12.30 -26.02
CA SER A 20 -15.39 12.72 -24.83
C SER A 20 -13.89 12.42 -25.02
N SER A 21 -13.20 13.33 -25.71
CA SER A 21 -11.74 13.29 -25.98
C SER A 21 -10.93 14.31 -25.15
N SER A 22 -11.41 14.70 -23.96
CA SER A 22 -10.79 15.77 -23.14
C SER A 22 -10.20 15.32 -21.79
N TYR A 23 -10.38 14.06 -21.38
CA TYR A 23 -9.94 13.57 -20.07
C TYR A 23 -8.46 13.16 -19.98
N VAL A 24 -7.80 12.93 -21.12
CA VAL A 24 -6.40 12.44 -21.13
C VAL A 24 -5.41 13.59 -20.88
N GLY A 25 -5.71 14.81 -21.35
CA GLY A 25 -4.81 15.96 -21.23
C GLY A 25 -4.66 16.53 -19.81
N LEU A 26 -5.72 16.50 -19.01
CA LEU A 26 -5.72 17.06 -17.65
C LEU A 26 -4.92 16.22 -16.64
N LYS A 27 -4.94 14.89 -16.78
CA LYS A 27 -4.15 13.99 -15.91
C LYS A 27 -2.64 14.15 -16.13
N GLN A 28 -2.21 14.34 -17.37
CA GLN A 28 -0.80 14.49 -17.69
C GLN A 28 -0.23 15.83 -17.18
N HIS A 29 -1.04 16.90 -17.25
CA HIS A 29 -0.62 18.22 -16.78
C HIS A 29 -0.48 18.31 -15.25
N PHE A 30 -1.27 17.54 -14.50
CA PHE A 30 -1.23 17.55 -13.02
C PHE A 30 -0.06 16.74 -12.45
N ILE A 31 0.30 15.62 -13.09
CA ILE A 31 1.48 14.82 -12.69
C ILE A 31 2.78 15.60 -12.92
N ILE A 32 2.85 16.42 -13.98
CA ILE A 32 4.05 17.22 -14.29
C ILE A 32 4.26 18.34 -13.26
N LYS A 33 3.19 18.99 -12.76
CA LYS A 33 3.33 20.06 -11.75
C LYS A 33 3.78 19.55 -10.37
N GLN A 34 3.42 18.32 -9.99
CA GLN A 34 3.83 17.73 -8.72
C GLN A 34 5.34 17.39 -8.68
N LEU A 35 5.95 17.09 -9.84
CA LEU A 35 7.37 16.75 -9.95
C LEU A 35 8.30 17.99 -9.97
N ALA A 36 7.75 19.20 -10.15
CA ALA A 36 8.53 20.44 -10.27
C ALA A 36 8.71 21.21 -8.94
N GLY A 37 8.19 20.71 -7.81
CA GLY A 37 8.41 21.34 -6.50
C GLY A 37 7.73 22.70 -6.29
N GLU A 38 6.79 23.09 -7.15
CA GLU A 38 6.01 24.31 -6.95
C GLU A 38 4.86 24.05 -5.96
N LYS A 39 4.85 24.81 -4.85
CA LYS A 39 3.69 24.90 -3.96
C LYS A 39 2.52 25.44 -4.78
N LEU A 40 1.43 24.67 -4.86
CA LEU A 40 0.15 25.13 -5.39
C LEU A 40 -0.49 26.16 -4.43
N THR A 41 0.09 27.35 -4.33
CA THR A 41 -0.63 28.55 -3.92
C THR A 41 -1.10 29.22 -5.19
N ASN A 42 -2.29 28.86 -5.67
CA ASN A 42 -3.26 29.85 -6.16
C ASN A 42 -4.57 29.16 -6.52
N VAL A 43 -5.57 29.55 -5.75
CA VAL A 43 -6.99 29.26 -5.88
C VAL A 43 -7.43 29.78 -7.24
N VAL A 44 -7.79 28.86 -8.14
CA VAL A 44 -8.52 29.20 -9.36
C VAL A 44 -9.99 28.84 -9.11
N THR A 45 -10.76 29.82 -8.65
CA THR A 45 -12.22 29.72 -8.50
C THR A 45 -12.89 29.65 -9.87
N TYR A 46 -13.29 28.45 -10.30
CA TYR A 46 -14.30 28.29 -11.36
C TYR A 46 -15.43 27.38 -10.89
N LYS A 47 -16.44 28.02 -10.31
CA LYS A 47 -17.90 27.79 -10.39
C LYS A 47 -18.40 26.41 -10.88
N TYR A 48 -18.08 25.29 -10.20
CA TYR A 48 -18.84 24.02 -10.34
C TYR A 48 -18.88 23.25 -9.00
N SER A 49 -19.94 23.49 -8.22
CA SER A 49 -20.11 23.07 -6.81
C SER A 49 -20.08 21.55 -6.58
N HIS A 50 -20.59 20.72 -7.50
CA HIS A 50 -20.62 19.26 -7.30
C HIS A 50 -19.35 18.52 -7.72
N ILE A 51 -18.66 18.99 -8.77
CA ILE A 51 -17.44 18.33 -9.28
C ILE A 51 -16.25 18.58 -8.34
N PHE A 52 -16.17 19.77 -7.72
CA PHE A 52 -15.12 20.10 -6.76
C PHE A 52 -15.17 19.22 -5.51
N CYS A 53 -16.37 18.93 -5.01
CA CYS A 53 -16.55 18.05 -3.85
C CYS A 53 -16.11 16.61 -4.17
N ILE A 54 -16.49 16.08 -5.34
CA ILE A 54 -16.08 14.74 -5.79
C ILE A 54 -14.56 14.65 -6.01
N CYS A 55 -13.91 15.68 -6.56
CA CYS A 55 -12.45 15.70 -6.71
C CYS A 55 -11.71 15.77 -5.36
N HIS A 56 -12.19 16.61 -4.42
CA HIS A 56 -11.59 16.72 -3.10
C HIS A 56 -11.76 15.44 -2.27
N ILE A 57 -12.92 14.79 -2.38
CA ILE A 57 -13.21 13.50 -1.76
C ILE A 57 -12.28 12.42 -2.34
N ASN A 58 -12.18 12.30 -3.68
CA ASN A 58 -11.29 11.31 -4.31
C ASN A 58 -9.81 11.56 -3.98
N PHE A 59 -9.38 12.82 -3.87
CA PHE A 59 -8.02 13.18 -3.48
C PHE A 59 -7.71 12.81 -2.02
N SER A 60 -8.63 13.12 -1.09
CA SER A 60 -8.51 12.74 0.32
C SER A 60 -8.45 11.22 0.49
N TYR A 61 -9.34 10.47 -0.17
CA TYR A 61 -9.32 9.01 -0.16
C TYR A 61 -8.01 8.45 -0.74
N PHE A 62 -7.51 9.02 -1.84
CA PHE A 62 -6.26 8.59 -2.44
C PHE A 62 -5.06 8.81 -1.50
N LEU A 63 -4.99 9.96 -0.83
CA LEU A 63 -3.94 10.22 0.17
C LEU A 63 -4.00 9.23 1.34
N VAL A 64 -5.20 8.92 1.84
CA VAL A 64 -5.39 7.92 2.90
C VAL A 64 -4.93 6.52 2.46
N VAL A 65 -5.14 6.14 1.20
CA VAL A 65 -4.68 4.85 0.65
C VAL A 65 -3.15 4.81 0.55
N LEU A 66 -2.52 5.90 0.12
CA LEU A 66 -1.07 6.01 0.02
C LEU A 66 -0.39 5.95 1.40
N ASP A 67 -0.97 6.59 2.40
CA ASP A 67 -0.50 6.53 3.78
C ASP A 67 -0.54 5.08 4.31
N ARG A 68 -1.67 4.39 4.12
CA ARG A 68 -1.81 2.98 4.50
C ARG A 68 -0.79 2.06 3.83
N LEU A 69 -0.28 2.42 2.65
CA LEU A 69 0.75 1.62 1.99
C LEU A 69 2.09 1.67 2.74
N LEU A 70 2.38 2.74 3.48
CA LEU A 70 3.56 2.81 4.36
C LEU A 70 3.46 1.79 5.50
N GLY A 71 2.29 1.72 6.13
CA GLY A 71 1.98 0.72 7.15
C GLY A 71 1.97 -0.70 6.58
N GLU A 72 1.45 -0.88 5.37
CA GLU A 72 1.45 -2.17 4.68
C GLU A 72 2.87 -2.69 4.44
N ILE A 73 3.81 -1.86 3.98
CA ILE A 73 5.21 -2.26 3.78
C ILE A 73 5.83 -2.81 5.07
N ALA A 74 5.65 -2.10 6.19
CA ALA A 74 6.14 -2.52 7.50
C ALA A 74 5.48 -3.83 7.96
N TYR A 75 4.15 -3.91 7.84
CA TYR A 75 3.37 -5.09 8.20
C TYR A 75 3.81 -6.33 7.43
N GLN A 76 4.03 -6.20 6.12
CA GLN A 76 4.44 -7.32 5.27
C GLN A 76 5.83 -7.87 5.64
N LEU A 77 6.78 -6.99 6.00
CA LEU A 77 8.08 -7.43 6.49
C LEU A 77 7.92 -8.25 7.78
N ASP A 78 7.18 -7.72 8.75
CA ASP A 78 6.94 -8.38 10.05
C ASP A 78 6.33 -9.77 9.85
N ARG A 79 5.28 -9.87 9.03
CA ARG A 79 4.61 -11.14 8.74
C ARG A 79 5.54 -12.15 8.08
N ARG A 80 6.42 -11.71 7.18
CA ARG A 80 7.40 -12.61 6.54
C ARG A 80 8.46 -13.09 7.49
N ILE A 81 9.00 -12.22 8.35
CA ILE A 81 9.96 -12.62 9.38
C ILE A 81 9.33 -13.66 10.30
N LEU A 82 8.12 -13.40 10.81
CA LEU A 82 7.39 -14.33 11.66
C LEU A 82 7.11 -15.67 10.96
N SER A 83 6.63 -15.63 9.71
CA SER A 83 6.35 -16.83 8.93
C SER A 83 7.62 -17.61 8.61
N HIS A 84 8.75 -16.93 8.39
CA HIS A 84 10.03 -17.57 8.13
C HIS A 84 10.54 -18.30 9.37
N VAL A 85 10.47 -17.67 10.55
CA VAL A 85 10.91 -18.31 11.80
C VAL A 85 9.99 -19.48 12.14
N PHE A 86 8.68 -19.24 12.19
CA PHE A 86 7.68 -20.18 12.70
C PHE A 86 6.90 -20.94 11.60
N GLN A 87 7.59 -21.44 10.57
CA GLN A 87 6.97 -22.13 9.41
C GLN A 87 5.96 -23.25 9.77
N GLY A 88 6.14 -23.92 10.92
CA GLY A 88 5.27 -25.01 11.36
C GLY A 88 3.99 -24.58 12.09
N HIS A 89 3.85 -23.28 12.41
CA HIS A 89 2.73 -22.78 13.21
C HIS A 89 1.64 -22.21 12.31
N LYS A 90 0.44 -22.83 12.34
CA LYS A 90 -0.72 -22.39 11.56
C LYS A 90 -1.29 -21.05 12.01
N ARG A 91 -1.12 -20.69 13.29
CA ARG A 91 -1.64 -19.46 13.89
C ARG A 91 -0.57 -18.84 14.79
N LEU A 92 -0.30 -17.56 14.58
CA LEU A 92 0.74 -16.78 15.26
C LEU A 92 0.09 -15.64 16.07
N TYR A 93 -0.93 -15.96 16.87
CA TYR A 93 -1.63 -14.96 17.67
C TYR A 93 -0.76 -14.44 18.82
N GLY A 94 -0.66 -13.12 18.94
CA GLY A 94 0.19 -12.49 19.94
C GLY A 94 1.70 -12.62 19.67
N PHE A 95 2.09 -13.05 18.46
CA PHE A 95 3.48 -13.03 18.02
C PHE A 95 3.77 -11.67 17.41
N THR A 96 4.80 -11.01 17.92
CA THR A 96 5.35 -9.76 17.39
C THR A 96 6.84 -9.97 17.15
N LEU A 97 7.47 -9.08 16.37
CA LEU A 97 8.92 -9.18 16.17
C LEU A 97 9.71 -9.01 17.47
N LEU A 98 9.16 -8.23 18.42
CA LEU A 98 9.76 -7.98 19.73
C LEU A 98 9.80 -9.23 20.62
N ASN A 99 8.81 -10.10 20.51
CA ASN A 99 8.69 -11.26 21.38
C ASN A 99 9.11 -12.59 20.75
N ILE A 100 9.76 -12.56 19.56
CA ILE A 100 10.23 -13.79 18.91
C ILE A 100 11.08 -14.65 19.85
N PRO A 101 12.09 -14.12 20.57
CA PRO A 101 12.91 -14.93 21.48
C PRO A 101 12.06 -15.62 22.56
N ASP A 102 11.15 -14.88 23.18
CA ASP A 102 10.24 -15.40 24.20
C ASP A 102 9.32 -16.47 23.61
N LYS A 103 8.79 -16.23 22.41
CA LYS A 103 7.94 -17.20 21.71
C LYS A 103 8.67 -18.46 21.33
N ILE A 104 9.96 -18.41 21.00
CA ILE A 104 10.78 -19.61 20.76
C ILE A 104 10.93 -20.43 22.07
N ILE A 105 11.04 -19.78 23.22
CA ILE A 105 11.11 -20.44 24.53
C ILE A 105 9.76 -21.07 24.89
N GLU A 106 8.64 -20.38 24.63
CA GLU A 106 7.28 -20.84 24.95
C GLU A 106 6.81 -22.05 24.11
N VAL A 107 7.40 -22.26 22.93
CA VAL A 107 7.05 -23.40 22.07
C VAL A 107 7.30 -24.70 22.83
N ARG A 108 6.20 -25.36 23.23
CA ARG A 108 6.18 -26.67 23.89
C ARG A 108 6.62 -27.75 22.90
N SER A 109 7.93 -27.87 22.69
CA SER A 109 8.54 -28.87 21.82
C SER A 109 9.87 -29.32 22.39
N TYR A 110 10.34 -30.49 21.94
CA TYR A 110 11.65 -31.03 22.30
C TYR A 110 12.76 -30.00 22.03
N ASP A 111 13.79 -29.97 22.88
CA ASP A 111 14.84 -28.95 22.84
C ASP A 111 15.50 -28.80 21.46
N GLY A 112 15.60 -29.88 20.68
CA GLY A 112 16.09 -29.84 19.30
C GLY A 112 15.28 -28.93 18.36
N TYR A 113 13.97 -28.86 18.51
CA TYR A 113 13.13 -27.95 17.71
C TYR A 113 13.35 -26.48 18.10
N ARG A 114 13.53 -26.20 19.39
CA ARG A 114 13.82 -24.85 19.91
C ARG A 114 15.17 -24.35 19.43
N VAL A 115 16.19 -25.20 19.44
CA VAL A 115 17.51 -24.91 18.87
C VAL A 115 17.39 -24.57 17.38
N HIS A 116 16.63 -25.36 16.62
CA HIS A 116 16.43 -25.11 15.20
C HIS A 116 15.71 -23.78 14.91
N LEU A 117 14.68 -23.41 15.70
CA LEU A 117 14.02 -22.10 15.59
C LEU A 117 14.99 -20.94 15.92
N THR A 118 15.79 -21.10 16.98
CA THR A 118 16.79 -20.11 17.39
C THR A 118 17.83 -19.89 16.29
N GLN A 119 18.37 -20.98 15.73
CA GLN A 119 19.34 -20.91 14.65
C GLN A 119 18.75 -20.22 13.41
N ARG A 120 17.51 -20.56 13.06
CA ARG A 120 16.84 -19.94 11.91
C ARG A 120 16.63 -18.44 12.11
N TYR A 121 16.21 -18.05 13.31
CA TYR A 121 16.04 -16.64 13.67
C TYR A 121 17.37 -15.89 13.61
N SER A 122 18.44 -16.44 14.19
CA SER A 122 19.79 -15.85 14.13
C SER A 122 20.26 -15.68 12.68
N ASN A 123 20.20 -16.74 11.88
CA ASN A 123 20.61 -16.70 10.48
C ASN A 123 19.81 -15.68 9.65
N LEU A 124 18.52 -15.51 9.94
CA LEU A 124 17.69 -14.50 9.30
C LEU A 124 18.12 -13.10 9.73
N MET A 125 18.30 -12.88 11.04
CA MET A 125 18.69 -11.58 11.59
C MET A 125 20.09 -11.17 11.13
N ASP A 126 21.05 -12.09 11.02
CA ASP A 126 22.38 -11.80 10.50
C ASP A 126 22.33 -11.31 9.05
N ARG A 127 21.50 -11.94 8.22
CA ARG A 127 21.28 -11.52 6.84
C ARG A 127 20.59 -10.17 6.74
N LEU A 128 19.58 -9.91 7.56
CA LEU A 128 18.91 -8.61 7.58
C LEU A 128 19.86 -7.53 8.10
N ASN A 129 20.72 -7.85 9.07
CA ASN A 129 21.74 -6.95 9.60
C ASN A 129 22.78 -6.55 8.55
N GLN A 130 23.15 -7.45 7.63
CA GLN A 130 24.00 -7.10 6.47
C GLN A 130 23.36 -6.05 5.56
N LEU A 131 22.04 -5.94 5.53
CA LEU A 131 21.32 -4.89 4.80
C LEU A 131 21.22 -3.59 5.62
N GLY A 132 21.52 -3.64 6.91
CA GLY A 132 21.43 -2.52 7.87
C GLY A 132 20.30 -2.67 8.90
N TYR A 133 19.52 -3.77 8.85
CA TYR A 133 18.43 -4.02 9.80
C TYR A 133 18.96 -4.34 11.20
N LYS A 134 18.59 -3.50 12.15
CA LYS A 134 18.88 -3.66 13.58
C LYS A 134 17.68 -4.26 14.31
N ALA A 135 17.86 -5.43 14.92
CA ALA A 135 16.82 -6.15 15.68
C ALA A 135 16.32 -5.39 16.93
N THR A 136 17.06 -4.40 17.43
CA THR A 136 16.64 -3.57 18.58
C THR A 136 15.90 -2.30 18.18
N LEU A 137 16.05 -1.84 16.93
CA LEU A 137 15.49 -0.58 16.45
C LEU A 137 14.29 -0.78 15.53
N HIS A 138 14.37 -1.74 14.61
CA HIS A 138 13.39 -1.86 13.53
C HIS A 138 12.11 -2.57 13.94
N PRO A 139 12.10 -3.59 14.81
CA PRO A 139 10.85 -4.12 15.36
C PRO A 139 9.92 -3.09 16.03
N PRO A 140 10.38 -2.23 16.96
CA PRO A 140 9.50 -1.20 17.52
C PRO A 140 9.15 -0.11 16.50
N PHE A 141 10.04 0.15 15.52
CA PHE A 141 9.77 1.07 14.43
C PHE A 141 8.67 0.57 13.49
N THR A 142 8.70 -0.69 13.06
CA THR A 142 7.67 -1.26 12.17
C THR A 142 6.32 -1.31 12.88
N GLU A 143 6.29 -1.66 14.16
CA GLU A 143 5.09 -1.57 14.99
C GLU A 143 4.54 -0.13 15.05
N PHE A 144 5.40 0.86 15.29
CA PHE A 144 5.02 2.28 15.27
C PHE A 144 4.43 2.71 13.92
N ILE A 145 5.06 2.32 12.81
CA ILE A 145 4.60 2.65 11.46
C ILE A 145 3.23 2.03 11.19
N VAL A 146 3.04 0.75 11.52
CA VAL A 146 1.75 0.05 11.35
C VAL A 146 0.65 0.71 12.18
N ASN A 147 0.93 1.06 13.43
CA ASN A 147 -0.03 1.71 14.31
C ASN A 147 -0.37 3.15 13.86
N THR A 148 0.59 3.85 13.26
CA THR A 148 0.42 5.24 12.81
C THR A 148 -0.34 5.35 11.49
N TYR A 149 0.05 4.54 10.50
CA TYR A 149 -0.46 4.64 9.13
C TYR A 149 -1.56 3.63 8.81
N GLY A 150 -1.67 2.58 9.63
CA GLY A 150 -2.59 1.47 9.40
C GLY A 150 -2.18 0.59 8.23
N ILE A 151 -2.88 -0.53 8.08
CA ILE A 151 -2.70 -1.47 6.96
C ILE A 151 -3.80 -1.29 5.91
N LEU A 152 -3.57 -1.87 4.73
CA LEU A 152 -4.60 -1.97 3.70
C LEU A 152 -5.59 -3.07 4.08
N LYS A 153 -6.85 -2.68 4.29
CA LYS A 153 -7.92 -3.62 4.69
C LYS A 153 -8.53 -4.38 3.50
N GLU A 154 -8.40 -3.83 2.31
CA GLU A 154 -9.04 -4.35 1.10
C GLU A 154 -7.99 -4.68 0.05
N ARG A 155 -8.14 -5.87 -0.54
CA ARG A 155 -7.38 -6.29 -1.71
C ARG A 155 -7.81 -5.43 -2.91
N PRO A 156 -6.90 -4.71 -3.59
CA PRO A 156 -7.17 -4.13 -4.89
C PRO A 156 -7.68 -5.25 -5.77
N GLY A 157 -8.85 -5.06 -6.41
CA GLY A 157 -9.52 -6.12 -7.17
C GLY A 157 -8.54 -6.86 -8.08
N GLU A 158 -8.71 -8.18 -8.25
CA GLU A 158 -7.72 -9.08 -8.88
C GLU A 158 -7.31 -8.70 -10.31
N TYR A 159 -8.11 -7.86 -10.97
CA TYR A 159 -7.86 -7.30 -12.31
C TYR A 159 -7.45 -5.82 -12.32
N SER A 160 -7.24 -5.23 -11.15
CA SER A 160 -6.84 -3.84 -11.02
C SER A 160 -5.36 -3.68 -11.37
N THR A 161 -5.05 -2.66 -12.16
CA THR A 161 -3.68 -2.20 -12.40
C THR A 161 -2.95 -1.84 -11.10
N GLN A 162 -3.69 -1.55 -10.02
CA GLN A 162 -3.17 -1.21 -8.69
C GLN A 162 -2.37 -2.34 -8.04
N ALA A 163 -2.81 -3.60 -8.14
CA ALA A 163 -2.09 -4.72 -7.54
C ALA A 163 -0.68 -4.92 -8.14
N LYS A 164 -0.52 -4.65 -9.45
CA LYS A 164 0.78 -4.66 -10.13
C LYS A 164 1.65 -3.47 -9.70
N VAL A 165 1.04 -2.28 -9.57
CA VAL A 165 1.76 -1.07 -9.17
C VAL A 165 2.29 -1.18 -7.73
N TYR A 166 1.49 -1.71 -6.80
CA TYR A 166 1.91 -1.84 -5.39
C TYR A 166 2.96 -2.92 -5.16
N ASN A 167 3.18 -3.81 -6.12
CA ASN A 167 4.27 -4.79 -6.08
C ASN A 167 5.54 -4.32 -6.79
N ASN A 168 5.60 -3.06 -7.24
CA ASN A 168 6.80 -2.49 -7.82
C ASN A 168 7.66 -1.80 -6.74
N PRO A 169 8.90 -2.26 -6.47
CA PRO A 169 9.74 -1.66 -5.44
C PRO A 169 10.14 -0.20 -5.73
N ASP A 170 10.32 0.18 -6.99
CA ASP A 170 10.66 1.56 -7.36
C ASP A 170 9.49 2.51 -7.08
N PHE A 171 8.26 2.04 -7.29
CA PHE A 171 7.06 2.79 -6.94
C PHE A 171 6.96 2.98 -5.42
N LEU A 172 7.13 1.91 -4.64
CA LEU A 172 7.10 1.99 -3.17
C LEU A 172 8.21 2.89 -2.62
N GLY A 173 9.40 2.84 -3.20
CA GLY A 173 10.51 3.73 -2.82
C GLY A 173 10.18 5.20 -3.09
N LYS A 174 9.65 5.52 -4.27
CA LYS A 174 9.19 6.89 -4.60
C LYS A 174 8.07 7.35 -3.67
N LEU A 175 7.14 6.45 -3.33
CA LEU A 175 6.06 6.75 -2.40
C LEU A 175 6.58 7.11 -1.00
N ILE A 176 7.52 6.34 -0.46
CA ILE A 176 8.14 6.63 0.84
C ILE A 176 8.77 8.04 0.80
N MET A 177 9.48 8.36 -0.28
CA MET A 177 10.13 9.67 -0.42
C MET A 177 9.13 10.84 -0.54
N SER A 178 7.96 10.62 -1.13
CA SER A 178 6.95 11.68 -1.31
C SER A 178 6.02 11.86 -0.11
N THR A 179 5.73 10.79 0.62
CA THR A 179 4.62 10.75 1.59
C THR A 179 5.11 10.67 3.03
N ALA A 180 6.19 9.91 3.30
CA ALA A 180 6.67 9.74 4.66
C ALA A 180 7.41 11.00 5.16
N PRO A 181 7.28 11.36 6.44
CA PRO A 181 8.10 12.40 7.07
C PRO A 181 9.59 12.11 6.91
N ARG A 182 10.39 13.15 6.62
CA ARG A 182 11.84 13.02 6.35
C ARG A 182 12.62 12.22 7.39
N LYS A 183 12.21 12.31 8.67
CA LYS A 183 12.82 11.58 9.78
C LYS A 183 12.64 10.05 9.68
N LEU A 184 11.57 9.58 9.04
CA LEU A 184 11.22 8.17 8.95
C LEU A 184 11.65 7.55 7.61
N GLN A 185 11.93 8.36 6.59
CA GLN A 185 12.22 7.89 5.22
C GLN A 185 13.37 6.90 5.15
N LYS A 186 14.48 7.17 5.86
CA LYS A 186 15.65 6.30 5.85
C LYS A 186 15.32 4.89 6.35
N ASP A 187 14.65 4.79 7.49
CA ASP A 187 14.34 3.51 8.12
C ASP A 187 13.21 2.80 7.35
N LEU A 188 12.25 3.52 6.78
CA LEU A 188 11.22 2.96 5.87
C LEU A 188 11.82 2.39 4.57
N LEU A 189 12.77 3.09 3.96
CA LEU A 189 13.47 2.58 2.77
C LEU A 189 14.25 1.31 3.09
N LEU A 190 14.91 1.26 4.26
CA LEU A 190 15.61 0.07 4.72
C LEU A 190 14.63 -1.10 4.93
N VAL A 191 13.48 -0.85 5.56
CA VAL A 191 12.41 -1.85 5.73
C VAL A 191 11.94 -2.37 4.36
N LEU A 192 11.75 -1.48 3.38
CA LEU A 192 11.43 -1.88 2.00
C LEU A 192 12.54 -2.74 1.38
N THR A 193 13.81 -2.37 1.52
CA THR A 193 14.94 -3.18 1.03
C THR A 193 14.95 -4.57 1.67
N CYS A 194 14.68 -4.67 2.97
CA CYS A 194 14.57 -5.95 3.68
C CYS A 194 13.40 -6.78 3.13
N LEU A 195 12.24 -6.15 2.92
CA LEU A 195 11.06 -6.79 2.33
C LEU A 195 11.37 -7.33 0.93
N CYS A 196 12.03 -6.55 0.07
CA CYS A 196 12.45 -6.97 -1.26
C CYS A 196 13.40 -8.18 -1.20
N ASN A 197 14.40 -8.15 -0.31
CA ASN A 197 15.31 -9.29 -0.13
C ASN A 197 14.55 -10.56 0.29
N MET A 198 13.61 -10.44 1.22
CA MET A 198 12.81 -11.59 1.65
C MET A 198 11.90 -12.10 0.54
N ALA A 199 11.28 -11.19 -0.23
CA ALA A 199 10.40 -11.52 -1.34
C ALA A 199 11.12 -12.22 -2.50
N GLU A 200 12.34 -11.80 -2.81
CA GLU A 200 13.17 -12.47 -3.80
C GLU A 200 13.51 -13.90 -3.36
N LYS A 201 13.84 -14.10 -2.07
CA LYS A 201 14.20 -15.41 -1.54
C LYS A 201 13.03 -16.38 -1.42
N ASP A 202 11.85 -15.89 -1.06
CA ASP A 202 10.65 -16.73 -0.94
C ASP A 202 9.84 -16.84 -2.26
N ARG A 203 10.24 -16.08 -3.29
CA ARG A 203 9.59 -15.98 -4.61
C ARG A 203 8.12 -15.55 -4.53
N LYS A 204 7.77 -14.71 -3.55
CA LYS A 204 6.41 -14.19 -3.38
C LYS A 204 6.33 -12.70 -3.75
N PRO A 205 5.16 -12.20 -4.21
CA PRO A 205 4.95 -10.76 -4.46
C PRO A 205 5.15 -9.96 -3.17
N LEU A 206 5.68 -8.73 -3.22
CA LEU A 206 5.99 -7.89 -2.06
C LEU A 206 4.82 -7.75 -1.07
N LEU A 207 3.62 -7.51 -1.59
CA LEU A 207 2.41 -7.39 -0.78
C LEU A 207 1.55 -8.64 -0.96
N LEU A 208 1.31 -9.33 0.16
CA LEU A 208 0.44 -10.50 0.25
C LEU A 208 -0.91 -10.07 0.83
N TRP A 209 -1.99 -10.39 0.12
CA TRP A 209 -3.35 -10.06 0.53
C TRP A 209 -3.96 -11.15 1.40
#